data_AF-A0AAU8MME5-F1
#
_entry.id   AF-A0AAU8MME5-F1
#
_cell.length_a   1.000
_cell.length_b   1.000
_cell.length_c   1.000
_cell.angle_alpha   90.00
_cell.angle_beta   90.00
_cell.angle_gamma   90.00
#
_symmetry.space_group_name_H-M   'P 1'
#
loop_
_entity.id
_entity.type
_entity.pdbx_description
1 polymer ?
#
loop_
_entity_poly.entity_id
_entity_poly.type
_entity_poly.pdbx_seq_one_letter_code
_entity_poly.pdbx_strand_id
1 'polypeptide(L)'
;MRAALRRRLLQAVRTDALASFDPADGVWRTRCLHCRRALALREDGTAIGSASLEHVVPSAWFGRRAAAALTAQVGEDADDPRNLALACAPCNHGKGASHDARGPGDARARDVVAALLDARLARWREPQGDGMRD
;
A
#
# COMPACT_ATOMS: atom_id res chain seq x y z
N MET A 1 13.26 2.71 12.37
CA MET A 1 11.95 2.21 11.87
C MET A 1 11.65 0.86 12.50
N ARG A 2 10.41 0.56 12.93
CA ARG A 2 10.07 -0.74 13.55
C ARG A 2 10.13 -1.88 12.52
N ALA A 3 10.53 -3.08 12.96
CA ALA A 3 10.66 -4.25 12.07
C ALA A 3 9.36 -4.62 11.35
N ALA A 4 8.21 -4.52 12.02
CA ALA A 4 6.90 -4.76 11.42
C ALA A 4 6.59 -3.81 10.24
N LEU A 5 6.96 -2.53 10.36
CA LEU A 5 6.76 -1.56 9.29
C LEU A 5 7.67 -1.86 8.08
N ARG A 6 8.94 -2.21 8.32
CA ARG A 6 9.85 -2.63 7.24
C ARG A 6 9.31 -3.84 6.47
N ARG A 7 8.79 -4.85 7.18
CA ARG A 7 8.17 -6.03 6.54
C ARG A 7 6.98 -5.66 5.66
N ARG A 8 6.10 -4.77 6.13
CA ARG A 8 4.94 -4.32 5.36
C ARG A 8 5.33 -3.49 4.13
N LEU A 9 6.34 -2.62 4.26
CA LEU A 9 6.91 -1.89 3.12
C LEU A 9 7.47 -2.86 2.07
N LEU A 10 8.14 -3.94 2.50
CA LEU A 10 8.62 -4.98 1.60
C LEU A 10 7.47 -5.76 0.94
N GLN A 11 6.43 -6.12 1.69
CA GLN A 11 5.24 -6.76 1.12
C GLN A 11 4.59 -5.90 0.04
N ALA A 12 4.44 -4.60 0.32
CA ALA A 12 3.88 -3.63 -0.63
C ALA A 12 4.72 -3.53 -1.92
N VAL A 13 6.05 -3.39 -1.80
CA VAL A 13 6.90 -3.22 -2.99
C VAL A 13 7.07 -4.51 -3.80
N ARG A 14 7.13 -5.67 -3.15
CA ARG A 14 7.29 -6.97 -3.83
C ARG A 14 6.07 -7.35 -4.66
N THR A 15 4.89 -6.91 -4.25
CA THR A 15 3.60 -7.21 -4.91
C THR A 15 3.07 -6.05 -5.76
N ASP A 16 3.94 -5.09 -6.07
CA ASP A 16 3.69 -3.98 -6.98
C ASP A 16 4.35 -4.25 -8.34
N ALA A 17 3.55 -4.37 -9.39
CA ALA A 17 3.98 -4.69 -10.74
C ALA A 17 4.92 -3.64 -11.34
N LEU A 18 4.91 -2.41 -10.82
CA LEU A 18 5.82 -1.36 -11.28
C LEU A 18 7.14 -1.33 -10.50
N ALA A 19 7.28 -2.17 -9.48
CA ALA A 19 8.48 -2.22 -8.69
C ALA A 19 9.58 -3.03 -9.39
N SER A 20 10.78 -2.47 -9.38
CA SER A 20 12.01 -3.11 -9.84
C SER A 20 13.07 -3.09 -8.73
N PHE A 21 13.77 -4.19 -8.55
CA PHE A 21 14.93 -4.27 -7.66
C PHE A 21 16.22 -4.17 -8.46
N ASP A 22 17.16 -3.37 -7.98
CA ASP A 22 18.51 -3.28 -8.53
C ASP A 22 19.50 -3.96 -7.57
N PRO A 23 20.06 -5.13 -7.93
CA PRO A 23 21.01 -5.84 -7.07
C PRO A 23 22.35 -5.12 -6.89
N ALA A 24 22.71 -4.18 -7.78
CA ALA A 24 23.99 -3.49 -7.70
C ALA A 24 24.04 -2.50 -6.54
N ASP A 25 22.89 -1.92 -6.16
CA ASP A 25 22.78 -0.99 -5.04
C ASP A 25 21.83 -1.44 -3.92
N GLY A 26 21.17 -2.60 -4.09
CA GLY A 26 20.27 -3.17 -3.09
C GLY A 26 19.01 -2.30 -2.89
N VAL A 27 18.52 -1.64 -3.93
CA VAL A 27 17.38 -0.71 -3.85
C VAL A 27 16.20 -1.16 -4.70
N TRP A 28 15.03 -1.24 -4.06
CA TRP A 28 13.75 -1.30 -4.73
C TRP A 28 13.32 0.09 -5.19
N ARG A 29 12.81 0.19 -6.41
CA ARG A 29 12.27 1.43 -7.01
C ARG A 29 10.86 1.20 -7.50
N THR A 30 9.97 2.16 -7.22
CA THR A 30 8.58 2.14 -7.71
C THR A 30 8.02 3.57 -7.76
N ARG A 31 6.70 3.70 -7.91
CA ARG A 31 5.96 4.95 -8.02
C ARG A 31 4.89 5.03 -6.93
N CYS A 32 4.76 6.21 -6.31
CA CYS A 32 3.66 6.53 -5.40
C CYS A 32 2.31 6.16 -6.01
N LEU A 33 1.46 5.49 -5.23
CA LEU A 33 0.12 5.10 -5.67
C LEU A 33 -0.74 6.31 -6.10
N HIS A 34 -0.61 7.44 -5.40
CA HIS A 34 -1.42 8.64 -5.65
C HIS A 34 -0.89 9.52 -6.79
N CYS A 35 0.38 9.94 -6.68
CA CYS A 35 0.92 11.02 -7.51
C CYS A 35 2.03 10.57 -8.47
N ARG A 36 2.32 9.26 -8.52
CA ARG A 36 3.34 8.67 -9.41
C ARG A 36 4.78 9.16 -9.19
N ARG A 37 5.06 9.97 -8.16
CA ARG A 37 6.43 10.33 -7.77
C ARG A 37 7.27 9.07 -7.56
N ALA A 38 8.55 9.11 -7.96
CA ALA A 38 9.50 8.03 -7.70
C ALA A 38 9.67 7.80 -6.20
N LEU A 39 9.62 6.54 -5.77
CA LEU A 39 9.85 6.09 -4.41
C LEU A 39 10.88 4.97 -4.41
N ALA A 40 11.61 4.85 -3.31
CA ALA A 40 12.62 3.82 -3.17
C ALA A 40 12.67 3.28 -1.74
N LEU A 41 13.00 2.00 -1.63
CA LEU A 41 13.27 1.30 -0.37
C LEU A 41 14.61 0.56 -0.50
N ARG A 42 15.34 0.43 0.59
CA ARG A 42 16.44 -0.54 0.70
C ARG A 42 15.89 -1.97 0.68
N GLU A 43 16.74 -2.92 0.37
CA GLU A 43 16.43 -4.36 0.39
C GLU A 43 15.84 -4.84 1.74
N ASP A 44 16.25 -4.23 2.86
CA ASP A 44 15.76 -4.55 4.20
C ASP A 44 14.39 -3.90 4.54
N GLY A 45 13.80 -3.16 3.59
CA GLY A 45 12.54 -2.44 3.77
C GLY A 45 12.67 -1.04 4.37
N THR A 46 13.89 -0.55 4.60
CA THR A 46 14.10 0.83 5.05
C THR A 46 13.72 1.82 3.95
N ALA A 47 12.81 2.74 4.27
CA ALA A 47 12.40 3.79 3.34
C ALA A 47 13.54 4.75 2.99
N ILE A 48 13.64 5.11 1.72
CA ILE A 48 14.53 6.17 1.23
C ILE A 48 13.69 7.42 0.94
N GLY A 49 14.10 8.54 1.52
CA GLY A 49 13.40 9.82 1.36
C GLY A 49 11.99 9.79 1.93
N SER A 50 11.00 10.14 1.11
CA SER A 50 9.59 10.33 1.54
C SER A 50 8.71 9.10 1.38
N ALA A 51 9.25 7.92 1.10
CA ALA A 51 8.44 6.70 0.95
C ALA A 51 7.78 6.30 2.28
N SER A 52 6.48 6.00 2.24
CA SER A 52 5.69 5.54 3.38
C SER A 52 4.78 4.39 2.98
N LEU A 53 4.28 3.67 3.99
CA LEU A 53 3.30 2.61 3.83
C LEU A 53 1.90 3.21 3.83
N GLU A 54 1.12 2.91 2.80
CA GLU A 54 -0.29 3.27 2.66
C GLU A 54 -1.16 2.04 2.89
N HIS A 55 -2.15 2.15 3.77
CA HIS A 55 -3.31 1.27 3.81
C HIS A 55 -4.38 1.86 2.89
N VAL A 56 -4.58 1.23 1.72
CA VAL A 56 -5.41 1.80 0.66
C VAL A 56 -6.84 1.99 1.14
N VAL A 57 -7.46 0.91 1.63
CA VAL A 57 -8.62 0.97 2.51
C VAL A 57 -8.13 1.20 3.94
N PRO A 58 -8.57 2.27 4.62
CA PRO A 58 -8.13 2.54 5.98
C PRO A 58 -8.45 1.39 6.93
N SER A 59 -7.51 1.00 7.80
CA SER A 59 -7.71 -0.11 8.74
C SER A 59 -8.95 0.07 9.64
N ALA A 60 -9.26 1.31 10.02
CA ALA A 60 -10.44 1.65 10.82
C ALA A 60 -11.79 1.43 10.10
N TRP A 61 -11.77 1.16 8.78
CA TRP A 61 -12.96 0.87 7.98
C TRP A 61 -13.30 -0.62 7.95
N PHE A 62 -12.37 -1.50 8.30
CA PHE A 62 -12.61 -2.95 8.38
C PHE A 62 -13.67 -3.25 9.45
N GLY A 63 -14.59 -4.17 9.13
CA GLY A 63 -15.77 -4.47 9.95
C GLY A 63 -16.89 -3.42 9.90
N ARG A 64 -16.73 -2.30 9.18
CA ARG A 64 -17.82 -1.31 9.00
C ARG A 64 -18.70 -1.71 7.82
N ARG A 65 -20.01 -1.82 8.04
CA ARG A 65 -20.99 -2.15 6.99
C ARG A 65 -20.88 -1.26 5.74
N ALA A 66 -20.63 0.04 5.92
CA ALA A 66 -20.51 0.99 4.81
C ALA A 66 -19.25 0.78 3.95
N ALA A 67 -18.24 0.06 4.44
CA ALA A 67 -17.00 -0.25 3.72
C ALA A 67 -16.93 -1.70 3.22
N ALA A 68 -17.93 -2.54 3.49
CA ALA A 68 -17.88 -3.97 3.25
C ALA A 68 -17.55 -4.35 1.80
N ALA A 69 -18.08 -3.60 0.82
CA ALA A 69 -17.79 -3.83 -0.60
C ALA A 69 -16.33 -3.52 -0.97
N LEU A 70 -15.66 -2.61 -0.27
CA LEU A 70 -14.25 -2.30 -0.48
C LEU A 70 -13.36 -3.33 0.20
N THR A 71 -13.64 -3.67 1.46
CA THR A 71 -12.83 -4.63 2.22
C THR A 71 -12.93 -6.04 1.64
N ALA A 72 -14.09 -6.44 1.13
CA ALA A 72 -14.27 -7.76 0.49
C ALA A 72 -13.28 -8.03 -0.67
N GLN A 73 -12.75 -7.00 -1.32
CA GLN A 73 -11.77 -7.15 -2.42
C GLN A 73 -10.38 -7.55 -1.93
N VAL A 74 -10.06 -7.29 -0.66
CA VAL A 74 -8.76 -7.58 -0.04
C VAL A 74 -8.87 -8.55 1.14
N GLY A 75 -10.09 -8.93 1.53
CA GLY A 75 -10.36 -9.80 2.67
C GLY A 75 -10.58 -9.04 3.98
N GLU A 76 -10.55 -9.76 5.10
CA GLU A 76 -10.79 -9.19 6.43
C GLU A 76 -9.51 -8.69 7.13
N ASP A 77 -8.32 -8.98 6.58
CA ASP A 77 -7.06 -8.50 7.11
C ASP A 77 -6.71 -7.14 6.52
N ALA A 78 -6.68 -6.11 7.38
CA ALA A 78 -6.27 -4.77 6.98
C ALA A 78 -4.83 -4.70 6.49
N ASP A 79 -3.96 -5.62 6.94
CA ASP A 79 -2.57 -5.72 6.51
C ASP A 79 -2.37 -6.69 5.32
N ASP A 80 -3.45 -7.18 4.68
CA ASP A 80 -3.34 -7.97 3.45
C ASP A 80 -2.49 -7.21 2.40
N PRO A 81 -1.50 -7.85 1.75
CA PRO A 81 -0.64 -7.15 0.79
C PRO A 81 -1.38 -6.45 -0.36
N ARG A 82 -2.59 -6.92 -0.73
CA ARG A 82 -3.45 -6.25 -1.72
C ARG A 82 -3.98 -4.90 -1.22
N ASN A 83 -4.07 -4.71 0.10
CA ASN A 83 -4.43 -3.45 0.74
C ASN A 83 -3.21 -2.56 1.08
N LEU A 84 -1.98 -3.05 0.90
CA LEU A 84 -0.76 -2.31 1.20
C LEU A 84 -0.13 -1.72 -0.07
N ALA A 85 0.25 -0.45 -0.04
CA ALA A 85 0.93 0.23 -1.14
C ALA A 85 2.04 1.16 -0.67
N LEU A 86 2.94 1.56 -1.57
CA LEU A 86 3.85 2.67 -1.31
C LEU A 86 3.24 4.00 -1.75
N ALA A 87 3.29 4.98 -0.86
CA ALA A 87 2.94 6.37 -1.14
C ALA A 87 4.07 7.30 -0.70
N CYS A 88 4.07 8.54 -1.20
CA CYS A 88 4.90 9.57 -0.58
C CYS A 88 4.20 10.11 0.66
N ALA A 89 4.98 10.50 1.68
CA ALA A 89 4.48 11.00 2.95
C ALA A 89 3.44 12.14 2.80
N PRO A 90 3.57 13.10 1.87
CA PRO A 90 2.54 14.13 1.66
C PRO A 90 1.20 13.57 1.19
N CYS A 91 1.19 12.62 0.25
CA CYS A 91 -0.05 12.03 -0.26
C CYS A 91 -0.74 11.17 0.80
N ASN A 92 0.04 10.35 1.51
CA ASN A 92 -0.47 9.51 2.60
C ASN A 92 -1.07 10.39 3.72
N HIS A 93 -0.32 11.38 4.19
CA HIS A 93 -0.84 12.34 5.18
C HIS A 93 -2.10 13.07 4.70
N GLY A 94 -2.12 13.52 3.45
CA GLY A 94 -3.26 14.21 2.85
C GLY A 94 -4.51 13.33 2.79
N LYS A 95 -4.39 12.05 2.43
CA LYS A 95 -5.50 11.08 2.47
C LYS A 95 -5.97 10.85 3.92
N GLY A 96 -5.04 10.62 4.84
CA GLY A 96 -5.34 10.43 6.26
C GLY A 96 -6.11 11.59 6.89
N ALA A 97 -5.67 12.82 6.63
CA ALA A 97 -6.28 14.04 7.16
C ALA A 97 -7.62 14.41 6.49
N SER A 98 -8.00 13.74 5.40
CA SER A 98 -9.22 14.05 4.65
C SER A 98 -10.15 12.85 4.54
N HIS A 99 -9.92 11.98 3.55
CA HIS A 99 -10.82 10.88 3.20
C HIS A 99 -10.94 9.86 4.34
N ASP A 100 -9.84 9.51 4.98
CA ASP A 100 -9.85 8.52 6.05
C ASP A 100 -10.60 9.05 7.27
N ALA A 101 -10.38 10.33 7.61
CA ALA A 101 -11.03 11.03 8.71
C ALA A 101 -12.55 11.21 8.52
N ARG A 102 -13.03 11.39 7.29
CA ARG A 102 -14.48 11.45 6.97
C ARG A 102 -15.17 10.10 7.13
N GLY A 103 -14.43 9.01 7.00
CA GLY A 103 -14.93 7.66 7.23
C GLY A 103 -15.80 7.10 6.09
N PRO A 104 -16.22 5.83 6.20
CA PRO A 104 -16.90 5.13 5.11
C PRO A 104 -18.35 5.56 4.89
N GLY A 105 -18.92 6.39 5.78
CA GLY A 105 -20.24 6.99 5.58
C GLY A 105 -20.25 8.08 4.50
N ASP A 106 -19.10 8.72 4.26
CA ASP A 106 -18.96 9.78 3.26
C ASP A 106 -18.79 9.18 1.86
N ALA A 107 -19.67 9.56 0.93
CA ALA A 107 -19.67 9.03 -0.43
C ALA A 107 -18.38 9.39 -1.18
N ARG A 108 -17.90 10.63 -1.04
CA ARG A 108 -16.70 11.09 -1.73
C ARG A 108 -15.45 10.40 -1.22
N ALA A 109 -15.35 10.16 0.09
CA ALA A 109 -14.26 9.40 0.69
C ALA A 109 -14.24 7.97 0.15
N ARG A 110 -15.41 7.30 0.07
CA ARG A 110 -15.52 5.97 -0.54
C ARG A 110 -15.08 5.95 -2.00
N ASP A 111 -15.50 6.91 -2.81
CA ASP A 111 -15.13 6.97 -4.23
C ASP A 111 -13.62 7.14 -4.42
N VAL A 112 -12.97 7.96 -3.59
CA VAL A 112 -11.51 8.15 -3.65
C VAL A 112 -10.78 6.87 -3.22
N VAL A 113 -11.22 6.23 -2.13
CA VAL A 113 -10.63 4.96 -1.67
C VAL A 113 -10.84 3.86 -2.71
N ALA A 114 -12.02 3.78 -3.34
CA ALA A 114 -12.32 2.85 -4.42
C ALA A 114 -11.34 3.02 -5.59
N ALA A 115 -11.17 4.25 -6.09
CA ALA A 115 -10.25 4.53 -7.19
C ALA A 115 -8.78 4.19 -6.86
N LEU A 116 -8.37 4.41 -5.60
CA LEU A 116 -7.03 4.02 -5.14
C LEU A 116 -6.88 2.50 -5.03
N LEU A 117 -7.93 1.80 -4.59
CA LEU A 117 -7.96 0.35 -4.50
C LEU A 117 -7.89 -0.27 -5.90
N ASP A 118 -8.67 0.23 -6.86
CA ASP A 118 -8.60 -0.16 -8.26
C ASP A 118 -7.19 0.02 -8.81
N ALA A 119 -6.56 1.17 -8.55
CA ALA A 119 -5.18 1.42 -8.97
C ALA A 119 -4.16 0.48 -8.31
N ARG A 120 -4.39 0.09 -7.04
CA ARG A 120 -3.52 -0.84 -6.32
C ARG A 120 -3.66 -2.26 -6.86
N LEU A 121 -4.89 -2.71 -7.10
CA LEU A 121 -5.19 -4.03 -7.64
C LEU A 121 -4.76 -4.16 -9.10
N ALA A 122 -4.85 -3.10 -9.89
CA ALA A 122 -4.29 -3.07 -11.26
C ALA A 122 -2.75 -3.19 -11.27
N ARG A 123 -2.08 -2.81 -10.18
CA ARG A 123 -0.63 -2.99 -9.96
C ARG A 123 -0.32 -4.26 -9.19
N TRP A 124 -1.29 -5.11 -8.89
CA TRP A 124 -1.02 -6.36 -8.19
C TRP A 124 -0.13 -7.27 -9.02
N ARG A 125 0.85 -7.87 -8.35
CA ARG A 125 1.63 -9.00 -8.84
C ARG A 125 1.68 -10.01 -7.71
N GLU A 126 1.49 -11.28 -8.05
CA GLU A 126 1.63 -12.37 -7.08
C GLU A 126 2.99 -12.28 -6.36
N PRO A 127 3.02 -12.49 -5.04
CA PRO A 127 4.29 -12.65 -4.33
C PRO A 127 5.04 -13.78 -5.04
N GLN A 128 6.25 -13.48 -5.52
CA GLN A 128 7.13 -14.55 -5.97
C GLN A 128 7.38 -15.39 -4.72
N GLY A 129 6.84 -16.61 -4.72
CA GLY A 129 7.04 -17.53 -3.61
C GLY A 129 8.54 -17.57 -3.35
N ASP A 130 8.95 -17.19 -2.13
CA ASP A 130 10.29 -17.51 -1.67
C ASP A 130 10.36 -19.03 -1.85
N GLY A 131 11.22 -19.50 -2.75
CA GLY A 131 11.41 -20.92 -2.97
C GLY A 131 11.84 -21.55 -1.65
N MET A 132 10.87 -22.02 -0.88
CA MET A 132 11.05 -22.82 0.30
C MET A 132 11.66 -24.12 -0.21
N ARG A 133 13.00 -24.17 -0.18
CA ARG A 133 13.69 -25.44 -0.21
C ARG A 133 13.37 -26.08 1.13
N ASP A 134 12.66 -27.19 1.05
CA ASP A 134 12.45 -28.14 2.13
C ASP A 134 13.77 -28.57 2.80
#